data_AF-A0A2V8IJG1-F1
#
_entry.id   AF-A0A2V8IJG1-F1
#
_cell.length_a   1.000
_cell.length_b   1.000
_cell.length_c   1.000
_cell.angle_alpha   90.00
_cell.angle_beta   90.00
_cell.angle_gamma   90.00
#
_symmetry.space_group_name_H-M   'P 1'
#
loop_
_entity.id
_entity.type
_entity.pdbx_description
1 polymer ?
#
loop_
_entity_poly.entity_id
_entity_poly.type
_entity_poly.pdbx_seq_one_letter_code
_entity_poly.pdbx_strand_id
1 'polypeptide(L)'
;MNLSTLTHIHLLLNHFPTVGFGIGLVLFLVGLYLNSDPIKRASLGIFLIIALLSVPVYMTGKAAQRAIQEEPGVSNVLVETHEDAALTALAFMEITGLMAWLGLWQFRRVTRATKANLTAVLVLSLITAGLMTR
;
A
#
# COMPACT_ATOMS: atom_id res chain seq x y z
N MET A 1 20.12 14.13 -2.55
CA MET A 1 18.96 14.97 -2.94
C MET A 1 18.71 15.96 -1.82
N ASN A 2 18.35 17.21 -2.12
CA ASN A 2 17.96 18.18 -1.09
C ASN A 2 16.50 17.96 -0.64
N LEU A 3 16.14 18.53 0.51
CA LEU A 3 14.80 18.39 1.12
C LEU A 3 13.68 18.83 0.18
N SER A 4 13.85 19.93 -0.54
CA SER A 4 12.83 20.44 -1.48
C SER A 4 12.50 19.46 -2.61
N THR A 5 13.50 18.78 -3.18
CA THR A 5 13.26 17.76 -4.21
C THR A 5 12.44 16.58 -3.65
N LEU A 6 12.70 16.16 -2.41
CA LEU A 6 11.96 15.07 -1.76
C LEU A 6 10.51 15.47 -1.48
N THR A 7 10.26 16.73 -1.10
CA THR A 7 8.90 17.27 -0.95
C THR A 7 8.11 17.20 -2.26
N HIS A 8 8.70 17.62 -3.38
CA HIS A 8 8.03 17.54 -4.69
C HIS A 8 7.75 16.10 -5.12
N ILE A 9 8.70 15.19 -4.90
CA ILE A 9 8.52 13.76 -5.20
C ILE A 9 7.44 13.15 -4.33
N HIS A 10 7.40 13.48 -3.04
CA HIS A 10 6.35 13.00 -2.15
C HIS A 10 4.97 13.46 -2.62
N LEU A 11 4.80 14.75 -2.94
CA LEU A 11 3.52 15.27 -3.44
C LEU A 11 3.08 14.58 -4.75
N LEU A 12 4.03 14.27 -5.63
CA LEU A 12 3.76 13.57 -6.89
C LEU A 12 3.35 12.11 -6.65
N LEU A 13 3.99 11.42 -5.70
CA LEU A 13 3.81 9.98 -5.50
C LEU A 13 2.85 9.60 -4.36
N ASN A 14 2.45 10.53 -3.49
CA ASN A 14 1.62 10.27 -2.30
C ASN A 14 0.37 9.44 -2.64
N HIS A 15 -0.33 9.79 -3.72
CA HIS A 15 -1.58 9.13 -4.09
C HIS A 15 -1.37 7.78 -4.79
N PHE A 16 -0.15 7.50 -5.26
CA PHE A 16 0.14 6.35 -6.10
C PHE A 16 -0.07 5.02 -5.36
N PRO A 17 0.43 4.83 -4.11
CA PRO A 17 0.14 3.62 -3.35
C PRO A 17 -1.37 3.41 -3.12
N THR A 18 -2.11 4.45 -2.71
CA THR A 18 -3.54 4.32 -2.40
C THR A 18 -4.37 3.96 -3.64
N VAL A 19 -4.15 4.65 -4.76
CA VAL A 19 -4.86 4.36 -6.02
C VAL A 19 -4.49 2.98 -6.55
N GLY A 20 -3.20 2.65 -6.56
CA GLY A 20 -2.73 1.33 -7.00
C GLY A 20 -3.26 0.19 -6.12
N PHE A 21 -3.36 0.42 -4.81
CA PHE A 21 -3.96 -0.52 -3.87
C PHE A 21 -5.45 -0.74 -4.15
N GLY A 22 -6.19 0.34 -4.41
CA GLY A 22 -7.61 0.27 -4.80
C GLY A 22 -7.82 -0.53 -6.09
N ILE A 23 -6.98 -0.31 -7.11
CA ILE A 23 -7.00 -1.10 -8.36
C ILE A 23 -6.72 -2.59 -8.07
N GLY A 24 -5.71 -2.88 -7.25
CA GLY A 24 -5.38 -4.24 -6.82
C GLY A 24 -6.55 -4.93 -6.12
N LEU A 25 -7.24 -4.22 -5.22
CA LEU A 25 -8.39 -4.72 -4.49
C LEU A 25 -9.58 -5.02 -5.40
N VAL A 26 -9.94 -4.10 -6.30
CA VAL A 26 -11.03 -4.31 -7.26
C VAL A 26 -10.73 -5.52 -8.15
N LEU A 27 -9.52 -5.63 -8.70
CA LEU A 27 -9.12 -6.78 -9.51
C LEU A 27 -9.13 -8.07 -8.70
N PHE A 28 -8.72 -8.04 -7.43
CA PHE A 28 -8.75 -9.22 -6.57
C PHE A 28 -10.19 -9.70 -6.33
N LEU A 29 -11.11 -8.79 -6.03
CA LEU A 29 -12.53 -9.09 -5.86
C LEU A 29 -13.14 -9.67 -7.15
N VAL A 30 -12.83 -9.08 -8.31
CA VAL A 30 -13.24 -9.61 -9.62
C VAL A 30 -12.67 -11.00 -9.86
N GLY A 31 -11.38 -11.23 -9.54
CA GLY A 31 -10.72 -12.52 -9.68
C GLY A 31 -11.33 -13.60 -8.78
N LEU A 32 -11.77 -13.24 -7.58
CA LEU A 32 -12.53 -14.13 -6.69
C LEU A 32 -13.93 -14.42 -7.24
N TYR A 33 -14.68 -13.39 -7.65
CA TYR A 33 -16.04 -13.51 -8.19
C TYR A 33 -16.09 -14.37 -9.46
N LEU A 34 -15.19 -14.11 -10.41
CA LEU A 34 -15.07 -14.86 -11.67
C LEU A 34 -14.31 -16.19 -11.52
N ASN A 35 -13.80 -16.50 -10.31
CA ASN A 35 -12.93 -17.65 -10.06
C ASN A 35 -11.69 -17.73 -10.98
N SER A 36 -11.21 -16.59 -11.50
CA SER A 36 -10.11 -16.52 -12.47
C SER A 36 -8.73 -16.48 -11.80
N ASP A 37 -7.97 -17.57 -11.93
CA ASP A 37 -6.61 -17.66 -11.40
C ASP A 37 -5.62 -16.64 -12.01
N PRO A 38 -5.67 -16.33 -13.33
CA PRO A 38 -4.87 -15.24 -13.90
C PRO A 38 -5.15 -13.88 -13.26
N ILE A 39 -6.42 -13.52 -13.02
CA ILE A 39 -6.78 -12.23 -12.43
C ILE A 39 -6.32 -12.17 -10.96
N LYS A 40 -6.51 -13.26 -10.19
CA LYS A 40 -5.99 -13.34 -8.81
C LYS A 40 -4.46 -13.19 -8.77
N ARG A 41 -3.73 -13.81 -9.70
CA ARG A 41 -2.27 -13.65 -9.79
C ARG A 41 -1.87 -12.21 -10.09
N ALA A 42 -2.55 -11.57 -11.05
CA ALA A 42 -2.28 -10.18 -11.39
C ALA A 42 -2.51 -9.23 -10.21
N SER A 43 -3.62 -9.39 -9.48
CA SER A 43 -3.93 -8.56 -8.31
C SER A 43 -2.94 -8.77 -7.16
N LEU A 44 -2.49 -10.01 -6.90
CA LEU A 44 -1.44 -10.27 -5.91
C LEU A 44 -0.11 -9.60 -6.31
N GLY A 45 0.20 -9.60 -7.61
CA GLY A 45 1.35 -8.85 -8.15
C GLY A 45 1.25 -7.35 -7.88
N ILE A 46 0.06 -6.77 -8.11
CA ILE A 46 -0.20 -5.34 -7.83
C ILE A 46 -0.03 -5.05 -6.34
N PHE A 47 -0.62 -5.84 -5.44
CA PHE A 47 -0.46 -5.63 -3.99
C PHE A 47 1.00 -5.66 -3.56
N LEU A 48 1.80 -6.60 -4.07
CA LEU A 48 3.22 -6.68 -3.76
C LEU A 48 3.99 -5.45 -4.27
N ILE A 49 3.77 -5.05 -5.53
CA ILE A 49 4.47 -3.89 -6.11
C ILE A 49 4.10 -2.62 -5.35
N ILE A 50 2.83 -2.43 -5.03
CA ILE A 50 2.34 -1.25 -4.32
C ILE A 50 2.85 -1.19 -2.88
N ALA A 51 2.91 -2.31 -2.17
CA ALA A 51 3.56 -2.37 -0.86
C ALA A 51 5.01 -1.86 -0.96
N LEU A 52 5.82 -2.47 -1.83
CA LEU A 52 7.23 -2.06 -2.01
C LEU A 52 7.40 -0.58 -2.40
N LEU A 53 6.50 -0.04 -3.24
CA LEU A 53 6.52 1.38 -3.63
C LEU A 53 6.08 2.31 -2.49
N SER A 54 5.28 1.85 -1.55
CA SER A 54 4.79 2.69 -0.44
C SER A 54 5.89 3.06 0.56
N VAL A 55 6.92 2.22 0.70
CA VAL A 55 8.09 2.48 1.56
C VAL A 55 8.81 3.77 1.18
N PRO A 56 9.33 3.96 -0.06
CA PRO A 56 9.97 5.21 -0.44
C PRO A 56 9.00 6.41 -0.44
N VAL A 57 7.70 6.20 -0.66
CA VAL A 57 6.69 7.28 -0.57
C VAL A 57 6.53 7.77 0.87
N TYR A 58 6.50 6.87 1.85
CA TYR A 58 6.46 7.24 3.27
C TYR A 58 7.76 7.94 3.70
N MET A 59 8.93 7.43 3.27
CA MET A 59 10.22 8.07 3.58
C MET A 59 10.33 9.49 3.01
N THR A 60 9.85 9.70 1.78
CA THR A 60 9.81 11.04 1.18
C THR A 60 8.81 11.96 1.89
N GLY A 61 7.74 11.42 2.48
CA GLY A 61 6.79 12.17 3.31
C GLY A 61 7.40 12.70 4.60
N LYS A 62 8.16 11.87 5.32
CA LYS A 62 8.94 12.30 6.49
C LYS A 62 9.95 13.40 6.15
N ALA A 63 10.59 13.30 4.99
CA ALA A 63 11.50 14.36 4.52
C ALA A 63 10.74 15.66 4.20
N ALA A 64 9.55 15.56 3.60
CA ALA A 64 8.69 16.70 3.33
C ALA A 64 8.26 17.42 4.62
N GLN A 65 7.82 16.68 5.64
CA GLN A 65 7.49 17.22 6.97
C GLN A 65 8.66 18.00 7.57
N ARG A 66 9.87 17.41 7.61
CA ARG A 66 11.06 18.10 8.14
C ARG A 66 11.40 19.38 7.38
N ALA A 67 11.07 19.45 6.09
CA ALA A 67 11.32 20.63 5.27
C ALA A 67 10.37 21.80 5.58
N ILE A 68 9.19 21.53 6.15
CA ILE A 68 8.14 22.52 6.37
C ILE A 68 7.73 22.69 7.85
N GLN A 69 8.32 21.91 8.77
CA GLN A 69 7.90 21.86 10.18
C GLN A 69 8.06 23.19 10.94
N GLU A 70 8.90 24.11 10.45
CA GLU A 70 9.16 25.43 11.04
C GLU A 70 8.41 26.55 10.32
N GLU A 71 7.68 26.24 9.24
CA GLU A 71 6.99 27.24 8.44
C GLU A 71 5.75 27.78 9.16
N PRO A 72 5.57 29.12 9.22
CA PRO A 72 4.40 29.72 9.84
C PRO A 72 3.12 29.31 9.10
N GLY A 73 2.15 28.78 9.84
CA GLY A 73 0.87 28.30 9.30
C GLY A 73 0.79 26.78 9.10
N VAL A 74 1.89 26.04 9.29
CA VAL A 74 1.88 24.58 9.33
C VAL A 74 1.60 24.10 10.76
N SER A 75 0.58 23.25 10.92
CA SER A 75 0.29 22.61 12.22
C SER A 75 1.07 21.31 12.36
N ASN A 76 2.10 21.30 13.20
CA ASN A 76 2.88 20.09 13.47
C ASN A 76 2.03 18.94 14.01
N VAL A 77 1.05 19.24 14.87
CA VAL A 77 0.12 18.23 15.41
C VAL A 77 -0.67 17.54 14.29
N LEU A 78 -1.14 18.30 13.29
CA LEU A 78 -1.90 17.74 12.18
C LEU A 78 -1.01 16.88 11.28
N VAL A 79 0.21 17.32 11.01
CA VAL A 79 1.17 16.57 10.18
C VAL A 79 1.62 15.29 10.87
N GLU A 80 1.92 15.33 12.18
CA GLU A 80 2.25 14.13 12.97
C GLU A 80 1.08 13.14 13.00
N THR A 81 -0.16 13.62 13.18
CA THR A 81 -1.36 12.75 13.15
C THR A 81 -1.51 12.05 11.79
N HIS A 82 -1.22 12.76 10.69
CA HIS A 82 -1.21 12.17 9.35
C HIS A 82 -0.07 11.14 9.18
N GLU A 83 1.13 11.44 9.69
CA GLU A 83 2.28 10.51 9.67
C GLU A 83 1.98 9.21 10.43
N ASP A 84 1.36 9.30 11.61
CA ASP A 84 1.00 8.14 12.44
C ASP A 84 -0.07 7.26 11.77
N ALA A 85 -1.08 7.89 11.17
CA ALA A 85 -2.09 7.19 10.37
C ALA A 85 -1.44 6.49 9.16
N ALA A 86 -0.55 7.21 8.45
CA ALA A 86 0.19 6.68 7.31
C ALA A 86 1.11 5.51 7.70
N LEU A 87 1.78 5.57 8.86
CA LEU A 87 2.62 4.48 9.36
C LEU A 87 1.79 3.22 9.66
N THR A 88 0.61 3.39 10.26
CA THR A 88 -0.30 2.28 10.54
C THR A 88 -0.82 1.65 9.25
N ALA A 89 -1.23 2.47 8.28
CA ALA A 89 -1.66 1.99 6.96
C ALA A 89 -0.52 1.29 6.20
N LEU A 90 0.70 1.84 6.24
CA LEU A 90 1.91 1.25 5.67
C LEU A 90 2.17 -0.14 6.25
N ALA A 91 2.14 -0.29 7.57
CA ALA A 91 2.38 -1.58 8.23
C ALA A 91 1.40 -2.67 7.73
N PHE A 92 0.10 -2.35 7.64
CA PHE A 92 -0.88 -3.29 7.10
C PHE A 92 -0.74 -3.52 5.60
N MET A 93 -0.33 -2.51 4.83
CA MET A 93 -0.02 -2.67 3.40
C MET A 93 1.16 -3.62 3.19
N GLU A 94 2.22 -3.50 3.97
CA GLU A 94 3.38 -4.39 3.91
C GLU A 94 3.01 -5.84 4.28
N ILE A 95 2.21 -6.04 5.32
CA ILE A 95 1.69 -7.37 5.70
C ILE A 95 0.84 -7.95 4.56
N THR A 96 -0.02 -7.13 3.93
CA THR A 96 -0.81 -7.54 2.76
C THR A 96 0.09 -7.91 1.58
N GLY A 97 1.12 -7.12 1.30
CA GLY A 97 2.11 -7.36 0.26
C GLY A 97 2.90 -8.65 0.49
N LEU A 98 3.29 -8.93 1.73
CA LEU A 98 3.97 -10.17 2.11
C LEU A 98 3.07 -11.40 1.90
N MET A 99 1.80 -11.30 2.29
CA MET A 99 0.82 -12.36 2.04
C MET A 99 0.50 -12.52 0.54
N ALA A 100 0.55 -11.43 -0.22
CA ALA A 100 0.41 -11.47 -1.67
C ALA A 100 1.61 -12.18 -2.33
N TRP A 101 2.83 -11.88 -1.87
CA TRP A 101 4.05 -12.58 -2.26
C TRP A 101 3.98 -14.08 -1.95
N LEU A 102 3.50 -14.45 -0.75
CA LEU A 102 3.30 -15.86 -0.39
C LEU A 102 2.32 -16.54 -1.36
N GLY A 103 1.22 -15.86 -1.72
CA GLY A 103 0.25 -16.35 -2.71
C GLY A 103 0.87 -16.54 -4.09
N LEU A 104 1.68 -15.59 -4.56
CA LEU A 104 2.42 -15.70 -5.83
C LEU A 104 3.42 -16.86 -5.80
N TRP A 105 4.13 -17.04 -4.69
CA TRP A 105 5.06 -18.15 -4.50
C TRP A 105 4.33 -19.51 -4.51
N GLN A 106 3.17 -19.62 -3.86
CA GLN A 106 2.31 -20.80 -3.93
C GLN A 106 1.92 -21.09 -5.38
N PHE A 107 1.48 -20.07 -6.13
CA PHE A 107 1.18 -20.21 -7.56
C PHE A 107 2.39 -20.64 -8.43
N ARG A 108 3.63 -20.45 -7.99
CA ARG A 108 4.82 -21.00 -8.68
C ARG A 108 5.07 -22.47 -8.33
N ARG A 109 4.78 -22.88 -7.10
CA ARG A 109 4.97 -24.26 -6.61
C ARG A 109 3.85 -25.20 -7.01
N VAL A 110 2.62 -24.68 -7.06
CA VAL A 110 1.38 -25.41 -7.37
C VAL A 110 0.53 -24.57 -8.33
N THR A 111 -0.48 -25.17 -8.97
CA THR A 111 -1.32 -24.46 -9.95
C THR A 111 -2.20 -23.37 -9.34
N ARG A 112 -2.40 -23.35 -8.00
CA ARG A 112 -3.32 -22.44 -7.30
C ARG A 112 -2.82 -22.02 -5.91
N ALA A 113 -3.06 -20.77 -5.52
CA ALA A 113 -2.90 -20.34 -4.12
C ALA A 113 -3.95 -21.01 -3.22
N THR A 114 -3.61 -21.22 -1.95
CA THR A 114 -4.52 -21.84 -0.97
C THR A 114 -5.69 -20.91 -0.62
N LYS A 115 -6.86 -21.49 -0.32
CA LYS A 115 -8.02 -20.71 0.14
C LYS A 115 -7.69 -19.88 1.38
N ALA A 116 -6.94 -20.46 2.32
CA ALA A 116 -6.49 -19.76 3.53
C ALA A 116 -5.68 -18.50 3.20
N ASN A 117 -4.73 -18.58 2.26
CA ASN A 117 -3.96 -17.41 1.83
C ASN A 117 -4.85 -16.35 1.18
N LEU A 118 -5.75 -16.74 0.28
CA LEU A 118 -6.65 -15.81 -0.40
C LEU A 118 -7.59 -15.10 0.58
N THR A 119 -8.12 -15.82 1.57
CA THR A 119 -8.93 -15.24 2.64
C THR A 119 -8.11 -14.28 3.50
N ALA A 120 -6.88 -14.63 3.85
CA ALA A 120 -5.98 -13.76 4.61
C ALA A 120 -5.70 -12.45 3.84
N VAL A 121 -5.35 -12.55 2.55
CA VAL A 121 -5.14 -11.38 1.68
C VAL A 121 -6.42 -10.53 1.59
N LEU A 122 -7.59 -11.14 1.46
CA LEU A 122 -8.85 -10.42 1.41
C LEU A 122 -9.09 -9.60 2.68
N VAL A 123 -9.04 -10.25 3.85
CA VAL A 123 -9.27 -9.59 5.15
C VAL A 123 -8.26 -8.47 5.37
N LEU A 124 -6.97 -8.75 5.16
CA LEU A 124 -5.91 -7.75 5.30
C LEU A 124 -6.13 -6.58 4.34
N SER A 125 -6.46 -6.85 3.08
CA SER A 125 -6.65 -5.79 2.09
C SER A 125 -7.82 -4.86 2.40
N LEU A 126 -8.91 -5.39 2.97
CA LEU A 126 -10.04 -4.58 3.42
C LEU A 126 -9.66 -3.71 4.64
N ILE A 127 -8.89 -4.26 5.58
CA ILE A 127 -8.37 -3.49 6.73
C ILE A 127 -7.44 -2.38 6.24
N THR A 128 -6.48 -2.69 5.37
CA THR A 128 -5.58 -1.70 4.77
C THR A 128 -6.35 -0.59 4.06
N ALA A 129 -7.35 -0.93 3.25
CA ALA A 129 -8.17 0.05 2.55
C ALA A 129 -8.95 0.95 3.53
N GLY A 130 -9.50 0.38 4.61
CA GLY A 130 -10.17 1.16 5.65
C GLY A 130 -9.21 2.12 6.37
N LEU A 131 -8.01 1.67 6.70
CA LEU A 131 -6.99 2.50 7.36
C LEU A 131 -6.55 3.69 6.50
N MET A 132 -6.50 3.55 5.17
CA MET A 132 -6.16 4.63 4.25
C MET A 132 -7.20 5.76 4.17
N THR A 133 -8.41 5.54 4.66
CA THR A 133 -9.50 6.55 4.60
C THR A 133 -9.57 7.44 5.84
N ARG A 134 -8.68 7.24 6.82
CA ARG A 134 -8.60 7.99 8.07
C ARG A 134 -7.53 9.07 7.97
#